data_AF-A0A151SJE9-F1
#
_entry.id   AF-A0A151SJE9-F1
#
_cell.length_a   1.000
_cell.length_b   1.000
_cell.length_c   1.000
_cell.angle_alpha   90.00
_cell.angle_beta   90.00
_cell.angle_gamma   90.00
#
_symmetry.space_group_name_H-M   'P 1'
#
loop_
_entity.id
_entity.type
_entity.pdbx_description
1 polymer ?
#
loop_
_entity_poly.entity_id
_entity_poly.type
_entity_poly.pdbx_seq_one_letter_code
_entity_poly.pdbx_strand_id
1 'polypeptide(L)'
;QNAKARYILVFFLSKIEYNKFCSYSTTKEMWDAIRVTHEDIEDVRLGRVSTLYRHYELFFMKENKTIDEIFGRFQTILNGFKSLGTEFSKAQNNLKILDSLPKI
;
A
#
# COMPACT_ATOMS: atom_id res chain seq x y z
N GLN A 1 6.44 30.18 -20.25
CA GLN A 1 6.71 29.35 -19.05
C GLN A 1 6.50 30.19 -17.81
N ASN A 2 5.70 29.75 -16.84
CA ASN A 2 5.50 30.49 -15.60
C ASN A 2 6.55 30.04 -14.57
N ALA A 3 7.71 30.71 -14.55
CA ALA A 3 8.88 30.31 -13.75
C ALA A 3 8.55 30.10 -12.26
N LYS A 4 7.62 30.91 -11.72
CA LYS A 4 7.12 30.79 -10.34
C LYS A 4 6.42 29.46 -10.08
N ALA A 5 5.58 29.01 -11.00
CA ALA A 5 4.85 27.75 -10.86
C ALA A 5 5.80 26.54 -10.91
N ARG A 6 6.84 26.59 -11.78
CA ARG A 6 7.84 25.52 -11.81
C ARG A 6 8.64 25.45 -10.52
N TYR A 7 9.04 26.60 -9.97
CA TYR A 7 9.75 26.67 -8.69
C TYR A 7 8.95 26.04 -7.55
N ILE A 8 7.65 26.35 -7.47
CA ILE A 8 6.76 25.78 -6.44
C ILE A 8 6.71 24.25 -6.57
N LEU A 9 6.58 23.69 -7.79
CA LEU A 9 6.61 22.24 -7.99
C LEU A 9 7.93 21.63 -7.52
N VAL A 10 9.07 22.22 -7.88
CA VAL A 10 10.39 21.71 -7.47
C VAL A 10 10.57 21.70 -5.95
N PHE A 11 10.02 22.70 -5.26
CA PHE A 11 10.10 22.79 -3.80
C PHE A 11 9.37 21.64 -3.09
N PHE A 12 8.26 21.15 -3.65
CA PHE A 12 7.48 20.05 -3.07
C PHE A 12 8.01 18.66 -3.43
N LEU A 13 8.86 18.53 -4.45
CA LEU A 13 9.36 17.24 -4.91
C LEU A 13 10.70 16.90 -4.25
N SER A 14 10.90 15.62 -3.91
CA SER A 14 12.23 15.13 -3.58
C SER A 14 13.15 15.21 -4.81
N LYS A 15 14.48 15.20 -4.58
CA LYS A 15 15.47 15.18 -5.68
C LYS A 15 15.24 14.03 -6.66
N ILE A 16 14.78 12.87 -6.17
CA ILE A 16 14.50 11.69 -6.98
C ILE A 16 13.26 11.92 -7.85
N GLU A 17 12.18 12.45 -7.26
CA GLU A 17 10.95 12.75 -8.01
C GLU A 17 11.20 13.85 -9.04
N TYR A 18 11.90 14.92 -8.67
CA TYR A 18 12.27 15.97 -9.62
C TYR A 18 13.02 15.41 -10.84
N ASN A 19 14.00 14.53 -10.64
CA ASN A 19 14.75 13.92 -11.74
C ASN A 19 13.88 13.09 -12.69
N LYS A 20 12.74 12.55 -12.23
CA LYS A 20 11.78 11.84 -13.10
C LYS A 20 10.99 12.79 -14.00
N PHE A 21 10.73 14.02 -13.54
CA PHE A 21 9.83 14.96 -14.21
C PHE A 21 10.53 16.23 -14.74
N CYS A 22 11.85 16.38 -14.58
CA CYS A 22 12.56 17.60 -14.98
C CYS A 22 12.66 17.77 -16.50
N SER A 23 12.53 16.69 -17.28
CA SER A 23 12.61 16.67 -18.75
C SER A 23 11.38 17.27 -19.45
N TYR A 24 10.26 17.46 -18.75
CA TYR A 24 9.05 18.05 -19.34
C TYR A 24 9.26 19.54 -19.69
N SER A 25 8.79 19.92 -20.88
CA SER A 25 9.05 21.23 -21.49
C SER A 25 8.22 22.34 -20.84
N THR A 26 7.01 22.04 -20.41
CA THR A 26 6.11 22.99 -19.74
C THR A 26 5.82 22.60 -18.30
N THR A 27 5.56 23.61 -17.47
CA THR A 27 5.12 23.38 -16.08
C THR A 27 3.80 22.60 -16.01
N LYS A 28 2.93 22.76 -17.02
CA LYS A 28 1.65 22.04 -17.09
C LYS A 28 1.88 20.55 -17.32
N GLU A 29 2.69 20.18 -18.32
CA GLU A 29 3.03 18.76 -18.58
C GLU A 29 3.71 18.12 -17.37
N MET A 30 4.64 18.84 -16.73
CA MET A 30 5.28 18.38 -15.51
C MET A 30 4.26 18.11 -14.40
N TRP A 31 3.32 19.04 -14.18
CA TRP A 31 2.26 18.89 -13.18
C TRP A 31 1.28 17.75 -13.51
N ASP A 32 0.86 17.63 -14.76
CA ASP A 32 -0.05 16.58 -15.20
C ASP A 32 0.63 15.20 -15.05
N ALA A 33 1.91 15.07 -15.37
CA ALA A 33 2.67 13.83 -15.18
C ALA A 33 2.86 13.47 -13.71
N ILE A 34 3.15 14.45 -12.84
CA ILE A 34 3.21 14.26 -11.38
C ILE A 34 1.86 13.75 -10.88
N ARG A 35 0.77 14.43 -11.24
CA ARG A 35 -0.58 14.05 -10.83
C ARG A 35 -0.90 12.62 -11.23
N VAL A 36 -0.75 12.28 -12.51
CA VAL A 36 -1.03 10.92 -13.02
C VAL A 36 -0.17 9.88 -12.31
N THR A 37 1.11 10.17 -12.07
CA THR A 37 2.00 9.22 -11.39
C THR A 37 1.59 8.99 -9.94
N HIS A 38 1.26 10.05 -9.20
CA HIS A 38 0.82 9.90 -7.80
C HIS A 38 -0.57 9.26 -7.69
N GLU A 39 -1.50 9.60 -8.58
CA GLU A 39 -2.81 8.94 -8.67
C GLU A 39 -2.66 7.45 -8.98
N ASP A 40 -1.87 7.08 -9.98
CA ASP A 40 -1.61 5.68 -10.33
C ASP A 40 -0.89 4.92 -9.20
N ILE A 41 0.07 5.56 -8.51
CA ILE A 41 0.72 4.96 -7.33
C ILE A 41 -0.30 4.68 -6.23
N GLU A 42 -1.21 5.62 -5.95
CA GLU A 42 -2.25 5.43 -4.95
C GLU A 42 -3.27 4.37 -5.37
N ASP A 43 -3.70 4.34 -6.63
CA ASP A 43 -4.61 3.32 -7.15
C ASP A 43 -3.98 1.92 -7.08
N VAL A 44 -2.70 1.78 -7.45
CA VAL A 44 -1.94 0.53 -7.30
C VAL A 44 -1.82 0.16 -5.82
N ARG A 45 -1.55 1.12 -4.94
CA ARG A 45 -1.49 0.88 -3.49
C ARG A 45 -2.83 0.39 -2.95
N LEU A 46 -3.93 1.05 -3.31
CA LEU A 46 -5.30 0.69 -2.93
C LEU A 46 -5.68 -0.70 -3.47
N GLY A 47 -5.34 -1.02 -4.71
CA GLY A 47 -5.56 -2.35 -5.28
C GLY A 47 -4.82 -3.46 -4.52
N ARG A 48 -3.57 -3.20 -4.11
CA ARG A 48 -2.78 -4.13 -3.28
C ARG A 48 -3.37 -4.28 -1.88
N VAL A 49 -3.77 -3.18 -1.24
CA VAL A 49 -4.46 -3.22 0.07
C VAL A 49 -5.77 -4.01 -0.03
N SER A 50 -6.59 -3.76 -1.06
CA SER A 50 -7.85 -4.48 -1.28
C SER A 50 -7.65 -5.98 -1.47
N THR A 51 -6.62 -6.36 -2.24
CA THR A 51 -6.24 -7.77 -2.43
C THR A 51 -5.82 -8.42 -1.11
N LEU A 52 -4.99 -7.76 -0.31
CA LEU A 52 -4.61 -8.24 1.02
C LEU A 52 -5.81 -8.34 1.96
N TYR A 53 -6.74 -7.39 1.90
CA TYR A 53 -7.98 -7.41 2.67
C TYR A 53 -8.83 -8.62 2.33
N ARG A 54 -8.92 -8.97 1.05
CA ARG A 54 -9.59 -10.21 0.63
C ARG A 54 -8.89 -11.47 1.15
N HIS A 55 -7.56 -11.51 1.14
CA HIS A 55 -6.81 -12.63 1.73
C HIS A 55 -6.97 -12.73 3.25
N TYR A 56 -7.02 -11.60 3.93
CA TYR A 56 -7.27 -11.50 5.36
C TYR A 56 -8.69 -11.93 5.70
N GLU A 57 -9.70 -11.48 4.96
CA GLU A 57 -11.10 -11.83 5.19
C GLU A 57 -11.37 -13.31 4.97
N LEU A 58 -10.82 -13.88 3.89
CA LEU A 58 -10.92 -15.30 3.56
C LEU A 58 -9.92 -16.17 4.33
N PHE A 59 -9.22 -15.62 5.32
CA PHE A 59 -8.28 -16.37 6.12
C PHE A 59 -9.01 -17.33 7.08
N PHE A 60 -8.79 -18.63 6.91
CA PHE A 60 -9.26 -19.67 7.82
C PHE A 60 -8.23 -20.79 7.91
N MET A 61 -8.22 -21.47 9.06
CA MET A 61 -7.39 -22.66 9.29
C MET A 61 -7.95 -23.84 8.48
N LYS A 62 -7.10 -24.41 7.62
CA LYS A 62 -7.43 -25.66 6.92
C LYS A 62 -7.20 -26.85 7.85
N GLU A 63 -8.02 -27.90 7.70
CA GLU A 63 -8.03 -29.11 8.56
C GLU A 63 -6.70 -29.87 8.62
N ASN A 64 -5.76 -29.59 7.70
CA ASN A 64 -4.48 -30.28 7.56
C ASN A 64 -3.26 -29.38 7.77
N LYS A 65 -3.43 -28.21 8.40
CA LYS A 65 -2.35 -27.26 8.66
C LYS A 65 -2.05 -27.15 10.15
N THR A 66 -0.77 -27.01 10.50
CA THR A 66 -0.38 -26.77 11.89
C THR A 66 -0.65 -25.32 12.30
N ILE A 67 -0.75 -25.07 13.60
CA ILE A 67 -0.94 -23.72 14.14
C ILE A 67 0.22 -22.79 13.70
N ASP A 68 1.46 -23.29 13.68
CA ASP A 68 2.63 -22.53 13.25
C ASP A 68 2.56 -22.13 11.77
N GLU A 69 2.11 -23.05 10.90
CA GLU A 69 1.93 -22.76 9.47
C GLU A 69 0.85 -21.69 9.23
N ILE A 70 -0.24 -21.74 10.01
CA ILE A 70 -1.31 -20.74 9.95
C ILE A 70 -0.79 -19.39 10.45
N PHE A 71 -0.09 -19.36 11.59
CA PHE A 71 0.45 -18.13 12.15
C PHE A 71 1.46 -17.47 11.20
N GLY A 72 2.36 -18.24 10.58
CA GLY A 72 3.31 -17.74 9.59
C GLY A 72 2.63 -17.11 8.36
N ARG A 73 1.55 -17.72 7.86
CA ARG A 73 0.74 -17.15 6.75
C ARG A 73 0.02 -15.86 7.19
N PHE A 74 -0.54 -15.85 8.39
CA PHE A 74 -1.22 -14.66 8.93
C PHE A 74 -0.25 -13.48 9.08
N GLN A 75 0.94 -13.74 9.63
CA GLN A 75 1.98 -12.73 9.78
C GLN A 75 2.49 -12.21 8.44
N THR A 76 2.55 -13.06 7.40
CA THR A 76 2.87 -12.62 6.04
C THR A 76 1.85 -11.61 5.51
N ILE A 77 0.56 -11.84 5.75
CA ILE A 77 -0.52 -10.92 5.36
C ILE A 77 -0.39 -9.59 6.12
N LEU A 78 -0.20 -9.64 7.44
CA LEU A 78 -0.02 -8.44 8.27
C LEU A 78 1.22 -7.62 7.88
N ASN A 79 2.33 -8.29 7.57
CA ASN A 79 3.54 -7.62 7.07
C ASN A 79 3.29 -6.94 5.71
N GLY A 80 2.47 -7.55 4.85
CA GLY A 80 2.01 -6.94 3.61
C GLY A 80 1.28 -5.62 3.85
N PHE A 81 0.31 -5.61 4.77
CA PHE A 81 -0.40 -4.39 5.15
C PHE A 81 0.53 -3.32 5.71
N LYS A 82 1.44 -3.71 6.62
CA LYS A 82 2.42 -2.81 7.23
C LYS A 82 3.28 -2.12 6.17
N SER A 83 3.73 -2.86 5.16
CA SER A 83 4.52 -2.31 4.05
C SER A 83 3.76 -1.28 3.19
N LEU A 84 2.43 -1.29 3.24
CA LEU A 84 1.53 -0.37 2.53
C LEU A 84 0.98 0.74 3.45
N GLY A 85 1.51 0.87 4.67
CA GLY A 85 1.11 1.89 5.64
C GLY A 85 -0.20 1.60 6.37
N THR A 86 -0.68 0.36 6.32
CA THR A 86 -1.88 -0.07 7.06
C THR A 86 -1.46 -0.96 8.22
N GLU A 87 -1.86 -0.63 9.45
CA GLU A 87 -1.55 -1.43 10.64
C GLU A 87 -2.82 -1.77 11.42
N PHE A 88 -2.84 -2.99 11.96
CA PHE A 88 -3.91 -3.49 12.81
C PHE A 88 -3.44 -3.53 14.26
N SER A 89 -4.33 -3.19 15.18
CA SER A 89 -4.06 -3.34 16.61
C SER A 89 -3.87 -4.81 16.99
N LYS A 90 -3.13 -5.04 18.08
CA LYS A 90 -2.96 -6.39 18.64
C LYS A 90 -4.30 -7.08 18.94
N ALA A 91 -5.29 -6.32 19.42
CA ALA A 91 -6.63 -6.84 19.70
C ALA A 91 -7.35 -7.32 18.43
N GLN A 92 -7.31 -6.53 17.35
CA GLN A 92 -7.91 -6.91 16.05
C GLN A 92 -7.25 -8.18 15.48
N ASN A 93 -5.93 -8.28 15.56
CA ASN A 93 -5.19 -9.45 15.09
C ASN A 93 -5.55 -10.71 15.89
N ASN A 94 -5.63 -10.60 17.22
CA ASN A 94 -6.00 -11.72 18.09
C ASN A 94 -7.41 -12.22 17.80
N LEU A 95 -8.38 -11.30 17.67
CA LEU A 95 -9.76 -11.63 17.33
C LEU A 95 -9.83 -12.35 15.98
N LYS A 96 -9.13 -11.83 14.96
CA LYS A 96 -9.12 -12.46 13.65
C LYS A 96 -8.56 -13.88 13.68
N ILE A 97 -7.45 -14.10 14.36
CA ILE A 97 -6.88 -15.44 14.48
C ILE A 97 -7.89 -16.39 15.15
N LEU A 98 -8.53 -15.96 16.24
CA LEU A 98 -9.54 -16.76 16.94
C LEU A 98 -10.73 -17.11 16.04
N ASP A 99 -11.23 -16.15 15.27
CA ASP A 99 -12.34 -16.36 14.33
C ASP A 99 -11.98 -17.32 13.18
N SER A 100 -10.69 -17.38 12.84
CA SER A 100 -10.18 -18.23 11.76
C SER A 100 -9.89 -19.67 12.19
N LEU A 101 -9.96 -19.99 13.49
CA LEU A 101 -9.77 -21.36 13.99
C LEU A 101 -11.03 -22.21 13.74
N PRO A 102 -10.89 -23.54 13.57
CA PRO A 102 -12.03 -24.43 13.48
C PRO A 102 -12.84 -24.33 14.77
N LYS A 103 -14.17 -24.19 14.64
CA LYS A 103 -15.05 -24.28 15.81
C LYS A 103 -15.07 -25.73 16.27
N ILE A 104 -14.67 -25.94 17.52
CA ILE A 104 -14.74 -27.23 18.24
C ILE A 104 -16.21 -27.56 18.49
#